data_AF-A0A955D570-F1
#
_entry.id   AF-A0A955D570-F1
#
_cell.length_a   1.000
_cell.length_b   1.000
_cell.length_c   1.000
_cell.angle_alpha   90.00
_cell.angle_beta   90.00
_cell.angle_gamma   90.00
#
_symmetry.space_group_name_H-M   'P 1'
#
loop_
_entity.id
_entity.type
_entity.pdbx_description
1 polymer ?
#
loop_
_entity_poly.entity_id
_entity_poly.type
_entity_poly.pdbx_seq_one_letter_code
_entity_poly.pdbx_strand_id
1 'polypeptide(L)'
;MRSPARPFALGGVVALALATSAFATVHTFDLNMTGDQEVPNPGDPDGLGTGTLSIDDATNIVSWSIAYSNIAAPTMMHIHTGAAGVNGGVLVSLGVATTGGPGTLVNSVPTSGANVATILNNPPGFYVNIHNSAFPAGAIRGQLQPQAVLPEVLINEIRIDQPSTDDDEYFELVAEPGTSLDGLTYLVIGDGAGGSGTIEAVIDLTGQTVPASGFFVAAEATFTLGTPDLVTNLNFENSDNVTHLLVSGFTGADGDDLDTDDDCTLDIEPWDTVLDIVSLVEELRSPPTGTECYYGPPVGPDDTFVPGHIYRCTPDGTWTIGPFDIAVGDDTPGAANVACAVPPVCIGDLNDDGVVDGSDLGILLGSWGTPDNDLNGDGDVDGSDLGILLGAWGPCPR
;
A
#
# COMPACT_ATOMS: atom_id res chain seq x y z
N MET A 1 43.86 -10.57 -60.82
CA MET A 1 44.03 -10.12 -59.42
C MET A 1 42.76 -10.51 -58.66
N ARG A 2 42.79 -11.61 -57.92
CA ARG A 2 41.68 -12.04 -57.04
C ARG A 2 42.06 -11.68 -55.61
N SER A 3 41.33 -10.75 -55.00
CA SER A 3 41.50 -10.38 -53.60
C SER A 3 40.87 -11.45 -52.70
N PRO A 4 41.50 -11.87 -51.59
CA PRO A 4 40.90 -12.82 -50.67
C PRO A 4 39.92 -12.10 -49.74
N ALA A 5 38.72 -12.67 -49.57
CA ALA A 5 37.72 -12.20 -48.62
C ALA A 5 38.20 -12.45 -47.18
N ARG A 6 38.12 -11.41 -46.34
CA ARG A 6 38.35 -11.50 -44.88
C ARG A 6 37.11 -12.09 -44.20
N PRO A 7 37.24 -13.00 -43.22
CA PRO A 7 36.10 -13.50 -42.47
C PRO A 7 35.61 -12.43 -41.50
N PHE A 8 34.29 -12.20 -41.47
CA PHE A 8 33.61 -11.43 -40.44
C PHE A 8 33.59 -12.24 -39.14
N ALA A 9 34.14 -11.69 -38.06
CA ALA A 9 33.98 -12.23 -36.71
C ALA A 9 32.59 -11.83 -36.20
N LEU A 10 31.76 -12.82 -35.86
CA LEU A 10 30.49 -12.64 -35.19
C LEU A 10 30.78 -12.33 -33.71
N GLY A 11 30.57 -11.09 -33.28
CA GLY A 11 30.63 -10.71 -31.86
C GLY A 11 29.43 -11.32 -31.13
N GLY A 12 29.69 -12.22 -30.18
CA GLY A 12 28.66 -12.76 -29.30
C GLY A 12 28.20 -11.68 -28.33
N VAL A 13 26.93 -11.28 -28.41
CA VAL A 13 26.28 -10.48 -27.38
C VAL A 13 26.02 -11.40 -26.19
N VAL A 14 26.75 -11.19 -25.10
CA VAL A 14 26.42 -11.78 -23.79
C VAL A 14 25.24 -10.97 -23.26
N ALA A 15 24.03 -11.55 -23.34
CA ALA A 15 22.88 -11.03 -22.62
C ALA A 15 23.11 -11.23 -21.12
N LEU A 16 23.47 -10.16 -20.42
CA LEU A 16 23.50 -10.14 -18.97
C LEU A 16 22.05 -10.17 -18.49
N ALA A 17 21.57 -11.34 -18.10
CA ALA A 17 20.27 -11.47 -17.43
C ALA A 17 20.37 -10.71 -16.10
N LEU A 18 19.69 -9.57 -16.01
CA LEU A 18 19.41 -8.90 -14.75
C LEU A 18 18.52 -9.86 -13.95
N ALA A 19 19.08 -10.50 -12.93
CA ALA A 19 18.29 -11.20 -11.94
C ALA A 19 17.49 -10.15 -11.17
N THR A 20 16.20 -10.06 -11.42
CA THR A 20 15.29 -9.32 -10.55
C THR A 20 15.29 -10.05 -9.21
N SER A 21 15.77 -9.38 -8.16
CA SER A 21 15.56 -9.85 -6.79
C SER A 21 14.06 -9.85 -6.56
N ALA A 22 13.43 -11.02 -6.49
CA ALA A 22 12.05 -11.12 -6.07
C ALA A 22 11.98 -10.65 -4.61
N PHE A 23 11.16 -9.62 -4.35
CA PHE A 23 10.88 -9.17 -3.00
C PHE A 23 10.14 -10.29 -2.25
N ALA A 24 10.41 -10.39 -0.95
CA ALA A 24 9.70 -11.31 -0.06
C ALA A 24 8.20 -10.98 -0.09
N THR A 25 7.36 -11.95 -0.43
CA THR A 25 5.91 -11.76 -0.48
C THR A 25 5.25 -12.58 0.63
N VAL A 26 4.40 -11.93 1.42
CA VAL A 26 3.55 -12.60 2.40
C VAL A 26 2.20 -12.85 1.75
N HIS A 27 1.87 -14.11 1.52
CA HIS A 27 0.61 -14.54 0.91
C HIS A 27 -0.40 -14.84 2.01
N THR A 28 -1.54 -14.14 2.05
CA THR A 28 -2.58 -14.32 3.08
C THR A 28 -3.77 -15.10 2.53
N PHE A 29 -4.33 -15.97 3.38
CA PHE A 29 -5.47 -16.83 3.09
C PHE A 29 -6.53 -16.65 4.16
N ASP A 30 -7.77 -16.44 3.74
CA ASP A 30 -8.92 -16.45 4.62
C ASP A 30 -9.33 -17.89 4.95
N LEU A 31 -9.70 -18.09 6.22
CA LEU A 31 -10.20 -19.35 6.74
C LEU A 31 -11.61 -19.14 7.27
N ASN A 32 -12.58 -19.77 6.62
CA ASN A 32 -13.94 -19.93 7.14
C ASN A 32 -14.20 -21.42 7.38
N MET A 33 -14.18 -21.82 8.65
CA MET A 33 -14.09 -23.21 9.08
C MET A 33 -15.37 -23.65 9.78
N THR A 34 -15.91 -24.79 9.36
CA THR A 34 -17.13 -25.37 9.95
C THR A 34 -17.01 -26.89 10.04
N GLY A 35 -17.84 -27.53 10.87
CA GLY A 35 -17.81 -28.99 11.02
C GLY A 35 -18.35 -29.74 9.81
N ASP A 36 -19.32 -29.18 9.08
CA ASP A 36 -19.89 -29.80 7.87
C ASP A 36 -18.92 -29.84 6.68
N GLN A 37 -17.86 -29.04 6.71
CA GLN A 37 -16.79 -29.07 5.72
C GLN A 37 -15.83 -30.26 5.90
N GLU A 38 -15.82 -30.92 7.08
CA GLU A 38 -14.98 -32.09 7.34
C GLU A 38 -15.41 -33.32 6.52
N VAL A 39 -14.43 -34.07 6.02
CA VAL A 39 -14.64 -35.22 5.12
C VAL A 39 -13.78 -36.40 5.58
N PRO A 40 -14.29 -37.65 5.57
CA PRO A 40 -15.57 -38.09 5.03
C PRO A 40 -16.77 -37.99 5.97
N ASN A 41 -16.52 -37.72 7.25
CA ASN A 41 -17.58 -37.53 8.24
C ASN A 41 -17.55 -36.08 8.72
N PRO A 42 -18.71 -35.47 8.95
CA PRO A 42 -18.76 -34.12 9.50
C PRO A 42 -18.11 -34.09 10.90
N GLY A 43 -17.48 -32.96 11.19
CA GLY A 43 -16.93 -32.60 12.48
C GLY A 43 -18.01 -32.12 13.45
N ASP A 44 -17.68 -31.10 14.24
CA ASP A 44 -18.55 -30.54 15.27
C ASP A 44 -19.74 -29.79 14.62
N PRO A 45 -21.00 -30.21 14.82
CA PRO A 45 -22.14 -29.69 14.05
C PRO A 45 -22.39 -28.18 14.18
N ASP A 46 -21.99 -27.57 15.29
CA ASP A 46 -22.12 -26.14 15.57
C ASP A 46 -20.75 -25.43 15.74
N GLY A 47 -19.67 -26.16 15.48
CA GLY A 47 -18.30 -25.64 15.55
C GLY A 47 -18.00 -24.65 14.45
N LEU A 48 -17.38 -23.54 14.83
CA LEU A 48 -17.02 -22.45 13.93
C LEU A 48 -15.56 -22.05 14.15
N GLY A 49 -14.88 -21.69 13.06
CA GLY A 49 -13.58 -21.04 13.10
C GLY A 49 -13.46 -20.00 12.00
N THR A 50 -12.87 -18.85 12.31
CA THR A 50 -12.64 -17.76 11.37
C THR A 50 -11.27 -17.16 11.61
N GLY A 51 -10.58 -16.76 10.55
CA GLY A 51 -9.32 -16.02 10.69
C GLY A 51 -8.46 -16.13 9.45
N THR A 52 -7.17 -15.91 9.63
CA THR A 52 -6.21 -15.87 8.52
C THR A 52 -5.07 -16.84 8.74
N LEU A 53 -4.51 -17.31 7.63
CA LEU A 53 -3.23 -17.99 7.54
C LEU A 53 -2.37 -17.23 6.55
N SER A 54 -1.11 -16.97 6.86
CA SER A 54 -0.18 -16.34 5.94
C SER A 54 1.08 -17.18 5.71
N ILE A 55 1.67 -17.06 4.53
CA ILE A 55 2.90 -17.74 4.13
C ILE A 55 3.89 -16.70 3.63
N ASP A 56 5.01 -16.56 4.34
CA ASP A 56 6.17 -15.81 3.87
C ASP A 56 7.01 -16.73 2.97
N ASP A 57 7.10 -16.40 1.69
CA ASP A 57 7.79 -17.22 0.69
C ASP A 57 9.31 -17.07 0.69
N ALA A 58 9.84 -16.06 1.38
CA ALA A 58 11.27 -15.87 1.58
C ALA A 58 11.78 -16.68 2.78
N THR A 59 11.07 -16.57 3.91
CA THR A 59 11.47 -17.27 5.16
C THR A 59 10.88 -18.67 5.28
N ASN A 60 9.93 -19.04 4.42
CA ASN A 60 9.16 -20.29 4.47
C ASN A 60 8.44 -20.48 5.81
N ILE A 61 7.91 -19.40 6.37
CA ILE A 61 7.16 -19.40 7.62
C ILE A 61 5.67 -19.37 7.31
N VAL A 62 4.92 -20.30 7.91
CA VAL A 62 3.45 -20.27 7.95
C VAL A 62 3.03 -19.66 9.27
N SER A 63 2.24 -18.59 9.24
CA SER A 63 1.67 -17.94 10.41
C SER A 63 0.15 -18.02 10.37
N TRP A 64 -0.52 -18.00 11.53
CA TRP A 64 -1.98 -17.99 11.58
C TRP A 64 -2.50 -17.20 12.77
N SER A 65 -3.70 -16.67 12.60
CA SER A 65 -4.53 -16.08 13.65
C SER A 65 -5.97 -16.53 13.42
N ILE A 66 -6.44 -17.48 14.23
CA ILE A 66 -7.76 -18.11 14.07
C ILE A 66 -8.54 -18.01 15.37
N ALA A 67 -9.72 -17.41 15.30
CA ALA A 67 -10.72 -17.50 16.36
C ALA A 67 -11.57 -18.75 16.15
N TYR A 68 -11.91 -19.45 17.23
CA TYR A 68 -12.80 -20.60 17.20
C TYR A 68 -13.87 -20.51 18.29
N SER A 69 -15.03 -21.09 18.03
CA SER A 69 -16.14 -21.18 18.98
C SER A 69 -16.89 -22.49 18.82
N ASN A 70 -17.61 -22.89 19.88
CA ASN A 70 -18.44 -24.09 19.92
C ASN A 70 -17.71 -25.39 19.53
N ILE A 71 -16.41 -25.47 19.82
CA ILE A 71 -15.66 -26.73 19.77
C ILE A 71 -14.99 -26.98 21.11
N ALA A 72 -14.77 -28.24 21.44
CA ALA A 72 -13.90 -28.61 22.56
C ALA A 72 -12.45 -28.14 22.31
N ALA A 73 -11.65 -28.07 23.37
CA ALA A 73 -10.28 -27.58 23.33
C ALA A 73 -9.46 -28.20 22.18
N PRO A 74 -8.89 -27.37 21.28
CA PRO A 74 -8.05 -27.85 20.19
C PRO A 74 -6.85 -28.67 20.67
N THR A 75 -6.58 -29.78 19.99
CA THR A 75 -5.45 -30.68 20.29
C THR A 75 -4.39 -30.69 19.20
N MET A 76 -4.75 -30.35 17.96
CA MET A 76 -3.83 -30.32 16.81
C MET A 76 -4.44 -29.52 15.66
N MET A 77 -3.60 -29.02 14.76
CA MET A 77 -4.00 -28.42 13.48
C MET A 77 -3.01 -28.79 12.39
N HIS A 78 -3.50 -28.86 11.15
CA HIS A 78 -2.69 -29.16 9.98
C HIS A 78 -3.14 -28.36 8.77
N ILE A 79 -2.20 -28.13 7.83
CA ILE A 79 -2.54 -27.93 6.43
C ILE A 79 -2.53 -29.31 5.77
N HIS A 80 -3.61 -29.65 5.09
CA HIS A 80 -3.77 -30.88 4.32
C HIS A 80 -3.84 -30.59 2.82
N THR A 81 -3.50 -31.59 2.02
CA THR A 81 -3.85 -31.62 0.60
C THR A 81 -5.31 -32.01 0.41
N GLY A 82 -5.97 -31.49 -0.62
CA GLY A 82 -7.36 -31.79 -0.97
C GLY A 82 -8.16 -30.56 -1.33
N ALA A 83 -8.82 -30.61 -2.49
CA ALA A 83 -9.84 -29.62 -2.85
C ALA A 83 -11.08 -29.74 -1.94
N ALA A 84 -11.98 -28.76 -2.02
CA ALA A 84 -13.26 -28.79 -1.31
C ALA A 84 -14.00 -30.12 -1.55
N GLY A 85 -14.49 -30.74 -0.47
CA GLY A 85 -15.18 -32.04 -0.53
C GLY A 85 -14.28 -33.26 -0.70
N VAL A 86 -12.96 -33.09 -0.84
CA VAL A 86 -11.98 -34.18 -0.99
C VAL A 86 -11.08 -34.23 0.25
N ASN A 87 -10.91 -35.42 0.83
CA ASN A 87 -9.97 -35.65 1.92
C ASN A 87 -8.55 -35.88 1.36
N GLY A 88 -7.52 -35.55 2.14
CA GLY A 88 -6.14 -35.79 1.76
C GLY A 88 -5.16 -35.73 2.92
N GLY A 89 -3.88 -35.95 2.62
CA GLY A 89 -2.84 -36.16 3.62
C GLY A 89 -2.36 -34.85 4.26
N VAL A 90 -1.77 -34.97 5.45
CA VAL A 90 -1.11 -33.85 6.13
C VAL A 90 0.10 -33.39 5.31
N LEU A 91 0.16 -32.10 5.00
CA LEU A 91 1.30 -31.45 4.36
C LEU A 91 2.16 -30.69 5.38
N VAL A 92 1.54 -29.93 6.27
CA VAL A 92 2.21 -29.13 7.31
C VAL A 92 1.51 -29.34 8.64
N SER A 93 2.27 -29.58 9.70
CA SER A 93 1.73 -29.60 11.07
C SER A 93 1.89 -28.23 11.70
N LEU A 94 0.77 -27.63 12.11
CA LEU A 94 0.73 -26.28 12.69
C LEU A 94 0.78 -26.33 14.23
N GLY A 95 0.42 -27.46 14.84
CA GLY A 95 0.30 -27.56 16.29
C GLY A 95 -0.87 -26.70 16.82
N VAL A 96 -0.91 -26.48 18.13
CA VAL A 96 -1.96 -25.67 18.78
C VAL A 96 -1.32 -24.79 19.85
N ALA A 97 -1.01 -23.54 19.52
CA ALA A 97 -0.54 -22.56 20.49
C ALA A 97 -1.53 -21.38 20.58
N THR A 98 -1.83 -20.98 21.81
CA THR A 98 -2.84 -19.97 22.15
C THR A 98 -2.16 -18.73 22.73
N THR A 99 -1.27 -18.07 21.98
CA THR A 99 -0.68 -16.80 22.46
C THR A 99 -1.71 -15.66 22.48
N GLY A 100 -2.83 -15.79 21.76
CA GLY A 100 -3.93 -14.82 21.70
C GLY A 100 -5.01 -14.93 22.81
N GLY A 101 -4.88 -15.87 23.75
CA GLY A 101 -5.87 -16.07 24.82
C GLY A 101 -6.99 -17.10 24.50
N PRO A 102 -8.00 -17.26 25.38
CA PRO A 102 -9.07 -18.25 25.19
C PRO A 102 -9.83 -18.05 23.87
N GLY A 103 -10.11 -19.13 23.15
CA GLY A 103 -10.86 -19.08 21.89
C GLY A 103 -10.07 -18.60 20.66
N THR A 104 -8.75 -18.39 20.79
CA THR A 104 -7.89 -18.01 19.66
C THR A 104 -6.66 -18.90 19.56
N LEU A 105 -6.18 -19.10 18.32
CA LEU A 105 -4.99 -19.85 17.97
C LEU A 105 -4.12 -18.92 17.15
N VAL A 106 -2.99 -18.50 17.73
CA VAL A 106 -2.06 -17.57 17.11
C VAL A 106 -0.66 -18.14 17.26
N ASN A 107 0.01 -18.42 16.14
CA ASN A 107 1.40 -18.86 16.14
C ASN A 107 1.97 -18.86 14.72
N SER A 108 3.23 -19.30 14.60
CA SER A 108 3.84 -19.64 13.34
C SER A 108 4.68 -20.93 13.42
N VAL A 109 4.95 -21.53 12.26
CA VAL A 109 5.82 -22.69 12.12
C VAL A 109 6.61 -22.60 10.81
N PRO A 110 7.91 -22.93 10.80
CA PRO A 110 8.65 -23.07 9.54
C PRO A 110 8.17 -24.31 8.76
N THR A 111 8.21 -24.23 7.43
CA THR A 111 7.97 -25.35 6.52
C THR A 111 9.06 -25.41 5.44
N SER A 112 8.95 -26.34 4.49
CA SER A 112 9.89 -26.41 3.36
C SER A 112 9.43 -25.54 2.20
N GLY A 113 10.38 -24.97 1.43
CA GLY A 113 10.04 -24.23 0.21
C GLY A 113 9.30 -25.05 -0.84
N ALA A 114 9.45 -26.38 -0.83
CA ALA A 114 8.64 -27.27 -1.66
C ALA A 114 7.16 -27.27 -1.24
N ASN A 115 6.87 -27.23 0.06
CA ASN A 115 5.50 -27.12 0.58
C ASN A 115 4.91 -25.75 0.25
N VAL A 116 5.67 -24.67 0.46
CA VAL A 116 5.26 -23.30 0.09
C VAL A 116 4.88 -23.25 -1.39
N ALA A 117 5.80 -23.63 -2.28
CA ALA A 117 5.54 -23.63 -3.72
C ALA A 117 4.32 -24.50 -4.09
N THR A 118 4.14 -25.64 -3.43
CA THR A 118 2.99 -26.52 -3.68
C THR A 118 1.67 -25.87 -3.27
N ILE A 119 1.62 -25.18 -2.13
CA ILE A 119 0.44 -24.44 -1.67
C ILE A 119 0.15 -23.26 -2.60
N LEU A 120 1.15 -22.40 -2.85
CA LEU A 120 0.98 -21.17 -3.63
C LEU A 120 0.60 -21.44 -5.10
N ASN A 121 1.00 -22.58 -5.67
CA ASN A 121 0.60 -22.96 -7.03
C ASN A 121 -0.88 -23.38 -7.16
N ASN A 122 -1.53 -23.79 -6.08
CA ASN A 122 -2.95 -24.19 -6.10
C ASN A 122 -3.60 -24.09 -4.70
N PRO A 123 -3.77 -22.89 -4.13
CA PRO A 123 -4.30 -22.74 -2.77
C PRO A 123 -5.66 -23.42 -2.54
N PRO A 124 -6.64 -23.35 -3.46
CA PRO A 124 -7.93 -24.05 -3.29
C PRO A 124 -7.80 -25.58 -3.21
N GLY A 125 -6.64 -26.15 -3.56
CA GLY A 125 -6.30 -27.56 -3.39
C GLY A 125 -5.83 -27.96 -2.00
N PHE A 126 -5.88 -27.05 -1.01
CA PHE A 126 -5.45 -27.28 0.37
C PHE A 126 -6.49 -26.77 1.37
N TYR A 127 -6.44 -27.30 2.58
CA TYR A 127 -7.32 -26.89 3.67
C TYR A 127 -6.61 -26.95 5.02
N VAL A 128 -7.14 -26.19 5.97
CA VAL A 128 -6.79 -26.31 7.38
C VAL A 128 -7.89 -27.06 8.10
N ASN A 129 -7.51 -27.91 9.06
CA ASN A 129 -8.44 -28.46 10.03
C ASN A 129 -7.94 -28.24 11.46
N ILE A 130 -8.90 -28.22 12.40
CA ILE A 130 -8.64 -28.16 13.83
C ILE A 130 -9.20 -29.42 14.46
N HIS A 131 -8.38 -30.16 15.18
CA HIS A 131 -8.76 -31.39 15.87
C HIS A 131 -9.05 -31.11 17.33
N ASN A 132 -9.92 -31.91 17.94
CA ASN A 132 -10.08 -31.96 19.40
C ASN A 132 -10.32 -33.41 19.85
N SER A 133 -10.48 -33.62 21.16
CA SER A 133 -10.67 -34.96 21.73
C SER A 133 -11.96 -35.67 21.28
N ALA A 134 -13.03 -34.93 20.98
CA ALA A 134 -14.30 -35.48 20.50
C ALA A 134 -14.27 -35.78 19.00
N PHE A 135 -13.52 -34.98 18.25
CA PHE A 135 -13.37 -35.05 16.80
C PHE A 135 -11.89 -35.21 16.41
N PRO A 136 -11.30 -36.39 16.62
CA PRO A 136 -9.88 -36.62 16.36
C PRO A 136 -9.53 -36.58 14.87
N ALA A 137 -10.50 -36.78 13.97
CA ALA A 137 -10.30 -36.65 12.53
C ALA A 137 -10.37 -35.18 12.04
N GLY A 138 -10.93 -34.27 12.84
CA GLY A 138 -11.19 -32.89 12.49
C GLY A 138 -12.53 -32.44 13.09
N ALA A 139 -12.50 -31.41 13.93
CA ALA A 139 -13.68 -30.76 14.50
C ALA A 139 -14.25 -29.73 13.54
N ILE A 140 -13.39 -28.95 12.89
CA ILE A 140 -13.76 -27.95 11.88
C ILE A 140 -12.68 -27.88 10.80
N ARG A 141 -13.10 -27.65 9.55
CA ARG A 141 -12.25 -27.52 8.37
C ARG A 141 -12.63 -26.29 7.56
N GLY A 142 -11.64 -25.64 6.96
CA GLY A 142 -11.83 -24.59 5.95
C GLY A 142 -10.75 -24.68 4.85
N GLN A 143 -11.14 -24.47 3.59
CA GLN A 143 -10.18 -24.42 2.48
C GLN A 143 -9.28 -23.18 2.59
N LEU A 144 -8.05 -23.26 2.07
CA LEU A 144 -7.24 -22.07 1.84
C LEU A 144 -7.85 -21.28 0.68
N GLN A 145 -8.55 -20.21 1.02
CA GLN A 145 -9.01 -19.23 0.06
C GLN A 145 -7.97 -18.12 0.06
N PRO A 146 -7.26 -17.86 -1.06
CA PRO A 146 -6.45 -16.66 -1.16
C PRO A 146 -7.34 -15.50 -0.72
N GLN A 147 -6.86 -14.72 0.25
CA GLN A 147 -7.55 -13.49 0.58
C GLN A 147 -7.61 -12.72 -0.73
N ALA A 148 -8.82 -12.32 -1.13
CA ALA A 148 -8.94 -11.44 -2.27
C ALA A 148 -8.17 -10.17 -1.88
N VAL A 149 -6.94 -10.05 -2.38
CA VAL A 149 -6.31 -8.75 -2.46
C VAL A 149 -7.24 -8.02 -3.42
N LEU A 150 -8.06 -7.09 -2.90
CA LEU A 150 -8.64 -6.11 -3.80
C LEU A 150 -7.45 -5.59 -4.62
N PRO A 151 -7.54 -5.58 -5.95
CA PRO A 151 -6.47 -4.98 -6.74
C PRO A 151 -6.23 -3.61 -6.11
N GLU A 152 -5.00 -3.37 -5.67
CA GLU A 152 -4.67 -2.18 -4.91
C GLU A 152 -4.88 -0.99 -5.86
N VAL A 153 -6.04 -0.34 -5.71
CA VAL A 153 -6.34 0.90 -6.42
C VAL A 153 -5.97 2.02 -5.47
N LEU A 154 -4.97 2.79 -5.86
CA LEU A 154 -4.48 3.92 -5.08
C LEU A 154 -4.80 5.22 -5.80
N ILE A 155 -4.98 6.28 -5.03
CA ILE A 155 -4.92 7.64 -5.56
C ILE A 155 -3.46 7.91 -5.87
N ASN A 156 -3.17 8.31 -7.12
CA ASN A 156 -1.81 8.45 -7.62
C ASN A 156 -1.39 9.90 -7.85
N GLU A 157 -2.31 10.74 -8.33
CA GLU A 157 -2.05 12.14 -8.67
C GLU A 157 -3.36 12.93 -8.59
N ILE A 158 -3.31 14.15 -8.07
CA ILE A 158 -4.46 15.05 -7.93
C ILE A 158 -4.02 16.46 -8.32
N ARG A 159 -4.80 17.10 -9.19
CA ARG A 159 -4.75 18.56 -9.42
C ARG A 159 -6.11 19.17 -9.08
N ILE A 160 -6.09 20.13 -8.15
CA ILE A 160 -7.26 20.89 -7.71
C ILE A 160 -7.21 22.36 -8.15
N ASP A 161 -6.03 22.88 -8.51
CA ASP A 161 -5.86 24.30 -8.82
C ASP A 161 -4.70 24.51 -9.80
N GLN A 162 -4.77 25.61 -10.55
CA GLN A 162 -3.75 26.06 -11.48
C GLN A 162 -3.80 27.58 -11.73
N PRO A 163 -2.77 28.18 -12.35
CA PRO A 163 -2.85 29.58 -12.73
C PRO A 163 -4.05 29.87 -13.63
N SER A 164 -4.77 30.95 -13.31
CA SER A 164 -5.90 31.49 -14.06
C SER A 164 -7.20 30.72 -13.87
N THR A 165 -7.53 29.81 -14.78
CA THR A 165 -8.81 29.09 -14.79
C THR A 165 -8.52 27.63 -14.53
N ASP A 166 -9.35 27.01 -13.69
CA ASP A 166 -9.22 25.62 -13.25
C ASP A 166 -9.72 24.67 -14.34
N ASP A 167 -9.09 24.75 -15.51
CA ASP A 167 -9.48 23.97 -16.68
C ASP A 167 -8.97 22.53 -16.60
N ASP A 168 -7.88 22.26 -15.86
CA ASP A 168 -7.21 20.97 -15.80
C ASP A 168 -7.30 20.29 -14.42
N GLU A 169 -8.41 20.42 -13.71
CA GLU A 169 -8.69 19.59 -12.54
C GLU A 169 -8.79 18.10 -12.91
N TYR A 170 -8.11 17.24 -12.14
CA TYR A 170 -8.20 15.79 -12.29
C TYR A 170 -7.81 15.04 -11.03
N PHE A 171 -8.24 13.79 -10.97
CA PHE A 171 -7.58 12.78 -10.16
C PHE A 171 -7.17 11.59 -11.02
N GLU A 172 -6.09 10.95 -10.62
CA GLU A 172 -5.58 9.75 -11.24
C GLU A 172 -5.54 8.61 -10.22
N LEU A 173 -5.97 7.43 -10.66
CA LEU A 173 -5.83 6.18 -9.93
C LEU A 173 -4.78 5.28 -10.58
N VAL A 174 -3.98 4.60 -9.76
CA VAL A 174 -3.04 3.57 -10.23
C VAL A 174 -3.49 2.19 -9.76
N ALA A 175 -3.47 1.22 -10.67
CA ALA A 175 -3.73 -0.18 -10.38
C ALA A 175 -3.24 -1.08 -11.53
N GLU A 176 -3.28 -2.40 -11.34
CA GLU A 176 -2.98 -3.35 -12.41
C GLU A 176 -3.93 -3.15 -13.62
N PRO A 177 -3.41 -3.16 -14.86
CA PRO A 177 -4.23 -3.00 -16.06
C PRO A 177 -5.39 -4.00 -16.14
N GLY A 178 -6.59 -3.50 -16.46
CA GLY A 178 -7.81 -4.31 -16.52
C GLY A 178 -8.52 -4.49 -15.17
N THR A 179 -8.02 -3.88 -14.10
CA THR A 179 -8.71 -3.80 -12.81
C THR A 179 -10.06 -3.10 -12.97
N SER A 180 -11.14 -3.77 -12.56
CA SER A 180 -12.47 -3.16 -12.51
C SER A 180 -12.56 -2.19 -11.34
N LEU A 181 -13.20 -1.04 -11.56
CA LEU A 181 -13.49 -0.03 -10.53
C LEU A 181 -14.95 -0.11 -10.05
N ASP A 182 -15.66 -1.19 -10.37
CA ASP A 182 -17.05 -1.39 -9.95
C ASP A 182 -17.18 -1.43 -8.42
N GLY A 183 -18.12 -0.64 -7.88
CA GLY A 183 -18.35 -0.56 -6.43
C GLY A 183 -17.39 0.36 -5.68
N LEU A 184 -16.50 1.06 -6.40
CA LEU A 184 -15.66 2.11 -5.85
C LEU A 184 -16.28 3.49 -6.08
N THR A 185 -16.01 4.40 -5.16
CA THR A 185 -16.42 5.81 -5.23
C THR A 185 -15.26 6.68 -4.78
N TYR A 186 -14.96 7.71 -5.57
CA TYR A 186 -14.03 8.76 -5.18
C TYR A 186 -14.81 9.89 -4.52
N LEU A 187 -14.36 10.31 -3.35
CA LEU A 187 -15.01 11.31 -2.50
C LEU A 187 -14.05 12.45 -2.19
N VAL A 188 -14.60 13.66 -2.03
CA VAL A 188 -13.92 14.79 -1.41
C VAL A 188 -14.72 15.25 -0.21
N ILE A 189 -14.04 15.46 0.91
CA ILE A 189 -14.58 16.00 2.16
C ILE A 189 -13.85 17.30 2.46
N GLY A 190 -14.61 18.37 2.68
CA GLY A 190 -14.10 19.67 3.13
C GLY A 190 -15.14 20.37 4.03
N ASP A 191 -15.58 21.55 3.62
CA ASP A 191 -16.54 22.41 4.30
C ASP A 191 -17.97 22.34 3.72
N GLY A 192 -18.90 22.83 4.54
CA GLY A 192 -20.27 23.03 4.13
C GLY A 192 -20.94 24.07 4.99
N ALA A 193 -22.24 24.29 4.74
CA ALA A 193 -23.02 25.27 5.51
C ALA A 193 -23.04 25.01 7.04
N GLY A 194 -22.68 23.79 7.47
CA GLY A 194 -22.62 23.36 8.86
C GLY A 194 -21.27 23.54 9.55
N GLY A 195 -20.16 23.60 8.81
CA GLY A 195 -18.81 23.43 9.37
C GLY A 195 -17.96 22.50 8.51
N SER A 196 -17.02 21.78 9.12
CA SER A 196 -16.15 20.82 8.43
C SER A 196 -16.84 19.45 8.29
N GLY A 197 -16.28 18.57 7.46
CA GLY A 197 -16.73 17.19 7.33
C GLY A 197 -17.85 16.97 6.33
N THR A 198 -18.15 17.96 5.49
CA THR A 198 -19.18 17.83 4.45
C THR A 198 -18.60 17.16 3.21
N ILE A 199 -19.36 16.22 2.63
CA ILE A 199 -19.03 15.64 1.32
C ILE A 199 -19.35 16.66 0.22
N GLU A 200 -18.37 16.98 -0.63
CA GLU A 200 -18.51 17.98 -1.70
C GLU A 200 -18.42 17.40 -3.11
N ALA A 201 -17.77 16.24 -3.23
CA ALA A 201 -17.66 15.54 -4.50
C ALA A 201 -17.94 14.05 -4.31
N VAL A 202 -18.76 13.50 -5.20
CA VAL A 202 -19.08 12.07 -5.27
C VAL A 202 -18.95 11.60 -6.71
N ILE A 203 -17.90 10.83 -6.99
CA ILE A 203 -17.64 10.28 -8.32
C ILE A 203 -17.80 8.75 -8.26
N ASP A 204 -18.91 8.25 -8.81
CA ASP A 204 -19.17 6.82 -8.98
C ASP A 204 -18.33 6.25 -10.13
N LEU A 205 -17.50 5.25 -9.81
CA LEU A 205 -16.58 4.60 -10.76
C LEU A 205 -17.18 3.35 -11.41
N THR A 206 -18.48 3.09 -11.19
CA THR A 206 -19.18 1.94 -11.77
C THR A 206 -19.09 1.93 -13.30
N GLY A 207 -18.70 0.78 -13.84
CA GLY A 207 -18.50 0.53 -15.26
C GLY A 207 -17.11 0.92 -15.77
N GLN A 208 -16.26 1.50 -14.93
CA GLN A 208 -14.91 1.88 -15.30
C GLN A 208 -13.92 0.73 -15.08
N THR A 209 -12.81 0.78 -15.81
CA THR A 209 -11.75 -0.22 -15.75
C THR A 209 -10.42 0.46 -16.02
N VAL A 210 -9.41 0.14 -15.22
CA VAL A 210 -8.06 0.68 -15.38
C VAL A 210 -7.52 0.30 -16.76
N PRO A 211 -7.08 1.27 -17.58
CA PRO A 211 -6.63 1.03 -18.94
C PRO A 211 -5.29 0.28 -18.98
N ALA A 212 -4.84 -0.03 -20.21
CA ALA A 212 -3.58 -0.76 -20.44
C ALA A 212 -2.32 -0.05 -19.91
N SER A 213 -2.40 1.26 -19.64
CA SER A 213 -1.32 2.04 -19.04
C SER A 213 -1.11 1.73 -17.55
N GLY A 214 -2.15 1.25 -16.85
CA GLY A 214 -2.16 1.11 -15.39
C GLY A 214 -2.58 2.37 -14.64
N PHE A 215 -2.92 3.44 -15.38
CA PHE A 215 -3.31 4.75 -14.84
C PHE A 215 -4.68 5.14 -15.38
N PHE A 216 -5.64 5.37 -14.48
CA PHE A 216 -7.00 5.78 -14.81
C PHE A 216 -7.18 7.26 -14.46
N VAL A 217 -7.51 8.10 -15.45
CA VAL A 217 -7.67 9.55 -15.26
C VAL A 217 -9.14 9.93 -15.32
N ALA A 218 -9.61 10.62 -14.28
CA ALA A 218 -10.91 11.29 -14.28
C ALA A 218 -10.70 12.80 -14.21
N ALA A 219 -11.32 13.52 -15.15
CA ALA A 219 -11.12 14.96 -15.30
C ALA A 219 -12.38 15.66 -15.82
N GLU A 220 -12.39 16.98 -15.74
CA GLU A 220 -13.47 17.79 -16.29
C GLU A 220 -13.45 17.88 -17.81
N ALA A 221 -14.55 18.37 -18.40
CA ALA A 221 -14.66 18.52 -19.86
C ALA A 221 -13.71 19.59 -20.44
N THR A 222 -13.15 20.45 -19.59
CA THR A 222 -12.17 21.49 -19.92
C THR A 222 -10.74 20.96 -19.99
N PHE A 223 -10.49 19.76 -19.48
CA PHE A 223 -9.16 19.16 -19.33
C PHE A 223 -8.37 19.12 -20.65
N THR A 224 -7.12 19.59 -20.58
CA THR A 224 -6.23 19.79 -21.74
C THR A 224 -4.93 19.00 -21.66
N LEU A 225 -4.57 18.45 -20.49
CA LEU A 225 -3.33 17.69 -20.30
C LEU A 225 -3.33 16.28 -20.93
N GLY A 226 -4.47 15.81 -21.42
CA GLY A 226 -4.56 14.49 -22.03
C GLY A 226 -5.95 14.15 -22.53
N THR A 227 -6.27 12.86 -22.52
CA THR A 227 -7.63 12.35 -22.74
C THR A 227 -8.02 11.58 -21.49
N PRO A 228 -9.01 12.04 -20.71
CA PRO A 228 -9.42 11.35 -19.51
C PRO A 228 -10.16 10.06 -19.88
N ASP A 229 -10.02 9.04 -19.05
CA ASP A 229 -10.79 7.79 -19.14
C ASP A 229 -12.25 8.03 -18.72
N LEU A 230 -12.46 8.95 -17.77
CA LEU A 230 -13.77 9.43 -17.34
C LEU A 230 -13.84 10.96 -17.39
N VAL A 231 -14.74 11.49 -18.23
CA VAL A 231 -15.14 12.89 -18.16
C VAL A 231 -16.24 13.03 -17.13
N THR A 232 -15.99 13.73 -16.04
CA THR A 232 -16.95 13.97 -14.95
C THR A 232 -16.83 15.39 -14.42
N ASN A 233 -17.83 15.85 -13.69
CA ASN A 233 -17.73 17.09 -12.94
C ASN A 233 -17.00 16.79 -11.63
N LEU A 234 -15.90 17.49 -11.37
CA LEU A 234 -15.11 17.31 -10.15
C LEU A 234 -15.48 18.36 -9.11
N ASN A 235 -15.68 19.62 -9.53
CA ASN A 235 -15.93 20.75 -8.62
C ASN A 235 -14.97 20.73 -7.42
N PHE A 236 -13.67 20.54 -7.66
CA PHE A 236 -12.74 20.56 -6.54
C PHE A 236 -12.69 21.97 -5.96
N GLU A 237 -12.71 22.04 -4.64
CA GLU A 237 -12.54 23.31 -3.95
C GLU A 237 -11.07 23.71 -3.93
N ASN A 238 -10.84 25.02 -3.85
CA ASN A 238 -9.51 25.59 -3.76
C ASN A 238 -9.43 26.53 -2.56
N SER A 239 -8.20 26.77 -2.10
CA SER A 239 -7.89 27.71 -1.02
C SER A 239 -8.31 27.27 0.39
N ASP A 240 -8.65 26.01 0.60
CA ASP A 240 -9.12 25.46 1.88
C ASP A 240 -8.75 23.96 2.04
N ASN A 241 -8.77 23.42 3.26
CA ASN A 241 -8.30 22.05 3.51
C ASN A 241 -9.31 21.02 2.96
N VAL A 242 -8.90 20.25 1.95
CA VAL A 242 -9.73 19.18 1.37
C VAL A 242 -9.13 17.79 1.59
N THR A 243 -9.98 16.81 1.86
CA THR A 243 -9.60 15.41 2.01
C THR A 243 -10.17 14.58 0.88
N HIS A 244 -9.30 13.91 0.13
CA HIS A 244 -9.65 13.05 -0.99
C HIS A 244 -9.60 11.58 -0.54
N LEU A 245 -10.66 10.82 -0.82
CA LEU A 245 -10.80 9.42 -0.43
C LEU A 245 -11.20 8.56 -1.62
N LEU A 246 -10.66 7.35 -1.67
CA LEU A 246 -11.19 6.26 -2.48
C LEU A 246 -11.80 5.23 -1.55
N VAL A 247 -13.10 4.97 -1.69
CA VAL A 247 -13.84 4.06 -0.81
C VAL A 247 -14.59 2.99 -1.58
N SER A 248 -14.94 1.89 -0.92
CA SER A 248 -15.86 0.87 -1.44
C SER A 248 -17.14 0.83 -0.64
N GLY A 249 -18.25 0.49 -1.30
CA GLY A 249 -19.54 0.30 -0.63
C GLY A 249 -20.15 1.61 -0.10
N PHE A 250 -19.89 2.73 -0.78
CA PHE A 250 -20.43 4.03 -0.39
C PHE A 250 -21.97 4.04 -0.43
N THR A 251 -22.58 4.62 0.60
CA THR A 251 -24.04 4.70 0.79
C THR A 251 -24.54 6.11 1.12
N GLY A 252 -23.63 7.07 1.25
CA GLY A 252 -23.95 8.48 1.52
C GLY A 252 -24.35 9.25 0.26
N ALA A 253 -24.39 10.56 0.39
CA ALA A 253 -24.68 11.50 -0.69
C ALA A 253 -23.82 12.76 -0.60
N ASP A 254 -23.72 13.44 -1.73
CA ASP A 254 -23.20 14.79 -1.82
C ASP A 254 -23.95 15.74 -0.85
N GLY A 255 -23.19 16.52 -0.08
CA GLY A 255 -23.68 17.42 0.96
C GLY A 255 -24.00 16.77 2.31
N ASP A 256 -23.73 15.47 2.50
CA ASP A 256 -23.83 14.84 3.82
C ASP A 256 -22.70 15.36 4.73
N ASP A 257 -23.07 15.75 5.95
CA ASP A 257 -22.16 16.19 7.01
C ASP A 257 -21.73 14.97 7.87
N LEU A 258 -20.43 14.65 7.82
CA LEU A 258 -19.83 13.47 8.43
C LEU A 258 -19.13 13.75 9.77
N ASP A 259 -18.89 15.01 10.13
CA ASP A 259 -18.24 15.46 11.37
C ASP A 259 -19.20 16.40 12.10
N THR A 260 -20.25 15.82 12.69
CA THR A 260 -21.43 16.56 13.13
C THR A 260 -21.20 17.41 14.38
N ASP A 261 -20.05 17.24 15.05
CA ASP A 261 -19.63 18.04 16.18
C ASP A 261 -18.36 18.88 15.95
N ASP A 262 -17.89 18.96 14.70
CA ASP A 262 -16.75 19.77 14.24
C ASP A 262 -15.47 19.55 15.08
N ASP A 263 -15.22 18.30 15.49
CA ASP A 263 -14.07 17.95 16.35
C ASP A 263 -12.83 17.45 15.58
N CYS A 264 -12.92 17.48 14.24
CA CYS A 264 -11.95 16.94 13.30
C CYS A 264 -11.81 15.41 13.36
N THR A 265 -12.88 14.72 13.75
CA THR A 265 -13.03 13.26 13.68
C THR A 265 -14.34 12.93 12.99
N LEU A 266 -14.31 12.05 11.99
CA LEU A 266 -15.55 11.63 11.34
C LEU A 266 -16.43 10.82 12.31
N ASP A 267 -17.66 11.28 12.51
CA ASP A 267 -18.72 10.59 13.27
C ASP A 267 -19.40 9.51 12.43
N ILE A 268 -19.46 9.74 11.12
CA ILE A 268 -20.21 8.95 10.16
C ILE A 268 -19.28 8.52 9.02
N GLU A 269 -19.17 7.22 8.82
CA GLU A 269 -18.39 6.63 7.73
C GLU A 269 -19.34 5.81 6.83
N PRO A 270 -20.00 6.42 5.84
CA PRO A 270 -21.01 5.75 5.01
C PRO A 270 -20.39 4.86 3.92
N TRP A 271 -19.32 4.13 4.24
CA TRP A 271 -18.60 3.22 3.36
C TRP A 271 -18.20 1.94 4.10
N ASP A 272 -17.96 0.85 3.37
CA ASP A 272 -17.50 -0.41 3.94
C ASP A 272 -15.99 -0.40 4.23
N THR A 273 -15.20 0.27 3.39
CA THR A 273 -13.74 0.32 3.48
C THR A 273 -13.18 1.55 2.78
N VAL A 274 -12.17 2.17 3.38
CA VAL A 274 -11.29 3.17 2.73
C VAL A 274 -10.13 2.44 2.08
N LEU A 275 -9.96 2.58 0.77
CA LEU A 275 -8.85 2.00 0.01
C LEU A 275 -7.62 2.90 0.05
N ASP A 276 -7.81 4.20 -0.14
CA ASP A 276 -6.74 5.19 -0.06
C ASP A 276 -7.31 6.56 0.34
N ILE A 277 -6.47 7.39 0.97
CA ILE A 277 -6.85 8.68 1.53
C ILE A 277 -5.65 9.63 1.59
N VAL A 278 -5.87 10.89 1.25
CA VAL A 278 -4.88 11.98 1.37
C VAL A 278 -5.59 13.31 1.60
N SER A 279 -5.00 14.19 2.39
CA SER A 279 -5.51 15.55 2.59
C SER A 279 -4.55 16.59 2.02
N LEU A 280 -5.06 17.54 1.25
CA LEU A 280 -4.32 18.71 0.80
C LEU A 280 -4.63 19.83 1.80
N VAL A 281 -3.60 20.41 2.43
CA VAL A 281 -3.81 21.31 3.57
C VAL A 281 -3.08 22.64 3.45
N GLU A 282 -3.71 23.74 3.89
CA GLU A 282 -3.11 25.06 4.15
C GLU A 282 -2.59 25.16 5.60
N GLU A 283 -3.21 24.45 6.55
CA GLU A 283 -2.82 24.48 7.98
C GLU A 283 -2.74 23.06 8.56
N LEU A 284 -1.58 22.69 9.13
CA LEU A 284 -1.37 21.40 9.81
C LEU A 284 -1.93 21.34 11.25
N ARG A 285 -2.74 22.33 11.62
CA ARG A 285 -3.28 22.45 12.98
C ARG A 285 -4.62 21.72 13.06
N SER A 286 -4.86 21.03 14.17
CA SER A 286 -6.14 20.38 14.47
C SER A 286 -6.64 20.75 15.89
N PRO A 287 -7.84 21.33 16.05
CA PRO A 287 -8.64 21.93 14.99
C PRO A 287 -7.92 23.18 14.41
N PRO A 288 -8.08 23.43 13.10
CA PRO A 288 -7.54 24.59 12.43
C PRO A 288 -8.16 25.89 12.95
N THR A 289 -7.52 27.02 12.66
CA THR A 289 -8.04 28.34 13.07
C THR A 289 -8.38 29.27 11.91
N GLY A 290 -7.88 28.97 10.71
CA GLY A 290 -8.16 29.74 9.50
C GLY A 290 -8.76 28.93 8.35
N THR A 291 -8.95 27.62 8.54
CA THR A 291 -9.36 26.63 7.52
C THR A 291 -10.13 25.47 8.20
N GLU A 292 -10.32 24.37 7.50
CA GLU A 292 -11.24 23.25 7.72
C GLU A 292 -10.50 22.02 8.25
N CYS A 293 -11.21 21.13 8.93
CA CYS A 293 -10.63 19.88 9.38
C CYS A 293 -10.15 19.03 8.19
N TYR A 294 -9.03 18.34 8.38
CA TYR A 294 -8.55 17.33 7.45
C TYR A 294 -8.60 15.95 8.11
N TYR A 295 -8.97 14.93 7.34
CA TYR A 295 -9.27 13.59 7.87
C TYR A 295 -8.28 12.51 7.42
N GLY A 296 -7.32 12.88 6.57
CA GLY A 296 -6.29 12.00 6.01
C GLY A 296 -4.86 12.43 6.35
N PRO A 297 -3.85 11.66 5.91
CA PRO A 297 -2.46 12.09 5.94
C PRO A 297 -2.29 13.42 5.17
N PRO A 298 -1.78 14.49 5.81
CA PRO A 298 -1.71 15.80 5.18
C PRO A 298 -0.52 15.94 4.22
N VAL A 299 -0.74 16.62 3.11
CA VAL A 299 0.25 17.11 2.15
C VAL A 299 0.09 18.62 2.04
N GLY A 300 1.17 19.36 2.32
CA GLY A 300 1.13 20.82 2.44
C GLY A 300 1.47 21.32 3.85
N PRO A 301 1.38 22.64 4.08
CA PRO A 301 1.07 23.66 3.08
C PRO A 301 2.13 23.84 2.00
N ASP A 302 1.71 24.38 0.87
CA ASP A 302 2.59 25.01 -0.12
C ASP A 302 2.70 26.51 0.21
N ASP A 303 3.72 26.86 1.00
CA ASP A 303 3.88 28.16 1.67
C ASP A 303 2.67 28.52 2.57
N THR A 304 1.75 29.34 2.05
CA THR A 304 0.54 29.79 2.75
C THR A 304 -0.71 29.38 1.99
N PHE A 305 -0.61 28.38 1.13
CA PHE A 305 -1.70 27.89 0.30
C PHE A 305 -1.80 26.37 0.44
N VAL A 306 -2.99 25.87 0.12
CA VAL A 306 -3.20 24.46 -0.19
C VAL A 306 -2.41 24.13 -1.47
N PRO A 307 -1.74 22.97 -1.55
CA PRO A 307 -1.11 22.56 -2.79
C PRO A 307 -2.12 22.46 -3.94
N GLY A 308 -1.85 23.12 -5.08
CA GLY A 308 -2.72 22.98 -6.26
C GLY A 308 -2.54 21.64 -7.00
N HIS A 309 -1.41 20.96 -6.78
CA HIS A 309 -1.04 19.70 -7.41
C HIS A 309 -0.22 18.83 -6.47
N ILE A 310 -0.62 17.57 -6.31
CA ILE A 310 0.15 16.57 -5.58
C ILE A 310 0.20 15.25 -6.36
N TYR A 311 1.30 14.52 -6.21
CA TYR A 311 1.48 13.22 -6.85
C TYR A 311 2.32 12.28 -5.99
N ARG A 312 2.11 10.97 -6.14
CA ARG A 312 2.98 9.95 -5.56
C ARG A 312 4.20 9.79 -6.44
N CYS A 313 5.37 10.15 -5.93
CA CYS A 313 6.60 10.00 -6.70
C CYS A 313 6.99 8.52 -6.84
N THR A 314 7.72 8.18 -7.91
CA THR A 314 8.14 6.79 -8.16
C THR A 314 9.60 6.53 -7.74
N PRO A 315 9.95 5.32 -7.26
CA PRO A 315 9.10 4.18 -6.92
C PRO A 315 8.60 4.20 -5.46
N ASP A 316 8.96 5.20 -4.66
CA ASP A 316 8.75 5.16 -3.20
C ASP A 316 7.27 5.37 -2.82
N GLY A 317 6.46 5.97 -3.70
CA GLY A 317 5.03 6.20 -3.47
C GLY A 317 4.74 7.36 -2.50
N THR A 318 5.76 8.15 -2.14
CA THR A 318 5.66 9.30 -1.26
C THR A 318 4.92 10.45 -1.94
N TRP A 319 3.97 11.05 -1.23
CA TRP A 319 3.29 12.26 -1.69
C TRP A 319 4.25 13.44 -1.80
N THR A 320 4.26 14.08 -2.96
CA THR A 320 5.07 15.25 -3.29
C THR A 320 4.16 16.35 -3.83
N ILE A 321 4.46 17.60 -3.47
CA ILE A 321 3.80 18.78 -4.05
C ILE A 321 4.44 19.05 -5.40
N GLY A 322 3.63 19.08 -6.45
CA GLY A 322 4.06 19.45 -7.78
C GLY A 322 3.94 20.95 -8.04
N PRO A 323 4.45 21.44 -9.19
CA PRO A 323 4.36 22.83 -9.54
C PRO A 323 2.91 23.31 -9.68
N PHE A 324 2.61 24.45 -9.07
CA PHE A 324 1.34 25.14 -9.30
C PHE A 324 1.13 25.45 -10.79
N ASP A 325 2.15 26.02 -11.45
CA ASP A 325 2.10 26.34 -12.88
C ASP A 325 2.32 25.10 -13.75
N ILE A 326 1.24 24.70 -14.43
CA ILE A 326 1.18 23.57 -15.36
C ILE A 326 2.22 23.65 -16.48
N ALA A 327 2.69 24.85 -16.83
CA ALA A 327 3.72 25.02 -17.87
C ALA A 327 5.10 24.54 -17.42
N VAL A 328 5.32 24.31 -16.13
CA VAL A 328 6.60 23.88 -15.55
C VAL A 328 6.72 22.35 -15.48
N GLY A 329 5.58 21.62 -15.49
CA GLY A 329 5.44 20.32 -16.16
C GLY A 329 5.91 19.07 -15.42
N ASP A 330 5.36 18.79 -14.24
CA ASP A 330 5.49 17.47 -13.59
C ASP A 330 4.20 16.63 -13.65
N ASP A 331 3.11 17.19 -14.15
CA ASP A 331 1.85 16.48 -14.41
C ASP A 331 2.06 15.34 -15.40
N THR A 332 1.62 14.14 -15.03
CA THR A 332 1.73 12.97 -15.88
C THR A 332 0.44 12.17 -16.03
N PRO A 333 -0.72 12.81 -16.27
CA PRO A 333 -1.99 12.09 -16.38
C PRO A 333 -1.94 11.02 -17.48
N GLY A 334 -2.24 9.79 -17.10
CA GLY A 334 -2.20 8.58 -17.91
C GLY A 334 -0.83 7.90 -17.97
N ALA A 335 0.14 8.34 -17.16
CA ALA A 335 1.52 7.87 -17.17
C ALA A 335 2.16 7.84 -15.77
N ALA A 336 3.35 7.25 -15.67
CA ALA A 336 4.05 7.18 -14.41
C ALA A 336 4.57 8.56 -13.98
N ASN A 337 4.28 8.92 -12.72
CA ASN A 337 4.79 10.11 -12.06
C ASN A 337 6.31 10.19 -12.06
N VAL A 338 6.81 11.42 -11.94
CA VAL A 338 8.23 11.70 -11.82
C VAL A 338 8.86 10.95 -10.64
N ALA A 339 10.14 10.61 -10.80
CA ALA A 339 10.87 9.92 -9.76
C ALA A 339 10.94 10.79 -8.51
N CYS A 340 10.92 10.16 -7.34
CA CYS A 340 11.12 10.87 -6.07
C CYS A 340 12.39 11.70 -6.18
N ALA A 341 12.27 12.99 -5.80
CA ALA A 341 13.43 13.82 -5.61
C ALA A 341 14.35 13.05 -4.67
N VAL A 342 15.51 12.64 -5.15
CA VAL A 342 16.50 12.04 -4.26
C VAL A 342 16.80 13.13 -3.25
N PRO A 343 16.47 12.96 -1.95
CA PRO A 343 16.74 13.98 -0.97
C PRO A 343 18.21 14.36 -1.14
N PRO A 344 18.54 15.66 -1.22
CA PRO A 344 19.91 16.09 -1.47
C PRO A 344 20.79 15.36 -0.47
N VAL A 345 21.78 14.60 -0.98
CA VAL A 345 22.58 13.67 -0.18
C VAL A 345 23.02 14.40 1.08
N CYS A 346 22.45 13.98 2.21
CA CYS A 346 22.75 14.56 3.49
C CYS A 346 24.08 13.95 3.93
N ILE A 347 25.17 14.47 3.37
CA ILE A 347 26.50 13.85 3.43
C ILE A 347 27.00 13.63 4.87
N GLY A 348 26.40 14.29 5.85
CA GLY A 348 26.73 14.13 7.26
C GLY A 348 25.76 13.26 8.07
N ASP A 349 24.65 12.79 7.50
CA ASP A 349 23.67 11.90 8.15
C ASP A 349 24.12 10.46 7.90
N LEU A 350 24.78 9.87 8.89
CA LEU A 350 25.45 8.58 8.79
C LEU A 350 24.59 7.44 9.38
N ASN A 351 23.46 7.76 9.99
CA ASN A 351 22.49 6.80 10.51
C ASN A 351 21.14 6.84 9.77
N ASP A 352 21.02 7.67 8.73
CA ASP A 352 19.84 7.87 7.87
C ASP A 352 18.59 8.29 8.66
N ASP A 353 18.74 9.09 9.71
CA ASP A 353 17.62 9.56 10.55
C ASP A 353 17.04 10.93 10.14
N GLY A 354 17.61 11.55 9.11
CA GLY A 354 17.18 12.82 8.53
C GLY A 354 17.76 14.05 9.24
N VAL A 355 18.69 13.89 10.19
CA VAL A 355 19.33 14.98 10.93
C VAL A 355 20.82 14.70 11.11
N VAL A 356 21.68 15.69 10.83
CA VAL A 356 23.10 15.61 11.18
C VAL A 356 23.32 16.10 12.61
N ASP A 357 23.60 15.19 13.54
CA ASP A 357 23.79 15.50 14.95
C ASP A 357 24.94 14.74 15.65
N GLY A 358 24.88 14.67 16.99
CA GLY A 358 25.90 14.01 17.80
C GLY A 358 26.02 12.50 17.56
N SER A 359 24.97 11.89 17.03
CA SER A 359 24.90 10.48 16.66
C SER A 359 25.80 10.22 15.45
N ASP A 360 25.70 11.06 14.42
CA ASP A 360 26.53 10.98 13.21
C ASP A 360 27.97 11.32 13.50
N LEU A 361 28.21 12.35 14.33
CA LEU A 361 29.54 12.66 14.80
C LEU A 361 30.17 11.45 15.53
N GLY A 362 29.37 10.73 16.33
CA GLY A 362 29.81 9.51 16.99
C GLY A 362 30.21 8.41 16.01
N ILE A 363 29.45 8.26 14.92
CA ILE A 363 29.73 7.31 13.83
C ILE A 363 31.01 7.70 13.08
N LEU A 364 31.14 8.97 12.68
CA LEU A 364 32.31 9.48 11.97
C LEU A 364 33.60 9.31 12.80
N LEU A 365 33.56 9.69 14.08
CA LEU A 365 34.71 9.51 14.99
C LEU A 365 35.03 8.04 15.27
N GLY A 366 34.04 7.15 15.16
CA GLY A 366 34.21 5.71 15.26
C GLY A 366 35.04 5.11 14.11
N SER A 367 35.02 5.77 12.94
CA SER A 367 35.73 5.36 11.73
C SER A 367 37.04 6.11 11.47
N TRP A 368 37.57 6.83 12.46
CA TRP A 368 38.73 7.69 12.27
C TRP A 368 39.96 6.95 11.70
N GLY A 369 40.50 7.45 10.58
CA GLY A 369 41.64 6.85 9.88
C GLY A 369 41.32 5.55 9.14
N THR A 370 40.04 5.30 8.83
CA THR A 370 39.59 4.22 7.94
C THR A 370 38.87 4.83 6.73
N PRO A 371 38.67 4.08 5.64
CA PRO A 371 37.86 4.56 4.51
C PRO A 371 36.34 4.50 4.76
N ASP A 372 35.90 4.03 5.93
CA ASP A 372 34.47 3.88 6.23
C ASP A 372 33.91 5.25 6.64
N ASN A 373 32.90 5.76 5.94
CA ASN A 373 32.33 7.11 6.13
C ASN A 373 33.29 8.26 5.77
N ASP A 374 34.22 8.03 4.83
CA ASP A 374 35.01 9.06 4.16
C ASP A 374 34.08 9.95 3.30
N LEU A 375 33.88 11.19 3.72
CA LEU A 375 32.90 12.12 3.15
C LEU A 375 33.47 12.90 1.97
N ASN A 376 34.80 13.07 1.90
CA ASN A 376 35.44 13.80 0.82
C ASN A 376 36.02 12.86 -0.27
N GLY A 377 36.09 11.56 -0.01
CA GLY A 377 36.55 10.51 -0.91
C GLY A 377 38.06 10.44 -1.11
N ASP A 378 38.87 10.96 -0.17
CA ASP A 378 40.32 11.00 -0.26
C ASP A 378 41.04 9.76 0.28
N GLY A 379 40.29 8.85 0.90
CA GLY A 379 40.70 7.51 1.28
C GLY A 379 40.77 7.24 2.78
N ASP A 380 40.64 8.25 3.65
CA ASP A 380 40.67 8.09 5.10
C ASP A 380 39.77 9.14 5.79
N VAL A 381 39.02 8.77 6.85
CA VAL A 381 38.30 9.74 7.69
C VAL A 381 39.27 10.58 8.52
N ASP A 382 39.29 11.88 8.27
CA ASP A 382 40.11 12.84 9.01
C ASP A 382 39.40 14.17 9.35
N GLY A 383 40.19 15.19 9.69
CA GLY A 383 39.66 16.52 10.05
C GLY A 383 38.88 17.20 8.92
N SER A 384 39.08 16.77 7.68
CA SER A 384 38.39 17.27 6.49
C SER A 384 36.96 16.76 6.45
N ASP A 385 36.73 15.47 6.73
CA ASP A 385 35.40 14.86 6.84
C ASP A 385 34.63 15.40 8.03
N LEU A 386 35.32 15.58 9.17
CA LEU A 386 34.73 16.25 10.32
C LEU A 386 34.28 17.68 9.97
N GLY A 387 35.04 18.38 9.15
CA GLY A 387 34.67 19.71 8.64
C GLY A 387 33.42 19.69 7.77
N ILE A 388 33.25 18.64 6.94
CA ILE A 388 32.06 18.43 6.11
C ILE A 388 30.84 18.12 6.99
N LEU A 389 30.95 17.17 7.93
CA LEU A 389 29.85 16.80 8.83
C LEU A 389 29.38 18.00 9.67
N LEU A 390 30.31 18.74 10.29
CA LEU A 390 29.96 19.93 11.07
C LEU A 390 29.40 21.07 10.21
N GLY A 391 29.78 21.13 8.93
CA GLY A 391 29.21 22.06 7.96
C GLY A 391 27.77 21.75 7.57
N ALA A 392 27.35 20.50 7.74
CA ALA A 392 26.00 20.00 7.46
C ALA A 392 25.10 19.89 8.71
N TRP A 393 25.56 20.38 9.88
CA TRP A 393 24.88 20.18 11.16
C TRP A 393 23.43 20.71 11.18
N GLY A 394 22.50 19.86 11.60
CA GLY A 394 21.07 20.16 11.66
C GLY A 394 20.22 19.27 10.73
N PRO A 395 18.92 19.58 10.58
CA PRO A 395 18.02 18.79 9.75
C PRO A 395 18.46 18.83 8.28
N CYS A 396 18.39 17.68 7.62
CA CYS A 396 18.70 17.56 6.21
C CYS A 396 17.75 18.42 5.37
N PRO A 397 18.20 19.03 4.25
CA PRO A 397 17.30 19.75 3.35
C PRO A 397 16.27 18.78 2.78
N ARG A 398 15.00 19.18 2.81
CA ARG A 398 13.91 18.45 2.15
C ARG A 398 13.89 18.73 0.66
#